data_AF-A0A851GFZ9-F1
#
_entry.id   AF-A0A851GFZ9-F1
#
_cell.length_a   1.000
_cell.length_b   1.000
_cell.length_c   1.000
_cell.angle_alpha   90.00
_cell.angle_beta   90.00
_cell.angle_gamma   90.00
#
_symmetry.space_group_name_H-M   'P 1'
#
loop_
_entity.id
_entity.type
_entity.pdbx_description
1 polymer ?
#
loop_
_entity_poly.entity_id
_entity_poly.type
_entity_poly.pdbx_seq_one_letter_code
_entity_poly.pdbx_strand_id
1 'polypeptide(L)'
;MMKSFTQKSLRQLGLLTVGVYMSAAPWNTLRADSDRQFLGELMKDTWSCLDAMRHPKTGLPCDTQKHEGSTNTTNIGLYLASLCVAKELDYVTPEDGRNRVEKILTSLESYNRMHGFMPNFIEVDLSASESKGVMAVSDFNKLATGLIMARQTWPALDKRISRFLDKIEWSRLYDAKTGLVGWGYDFDNDRCAGWGRLWLTADTRSAAFMMVATGAAPPEIWKRMDRQHIQTPYGTICRGYGLGGLFLHAMDGIFLPETYTEVGESAGNLAWQQIQFARKKAYPLWGWSNCYKPDDGYTEGGYLSEHVVTPHCVALMIEYYPKHVTANLRKMTKLGGTVPPKGYEGKKWGLRDSYNMQTKRWDHRYLSLDQGMLFLSLANYLHDGVARSIYGRDPQVKQGLKLLNPYMQTNPTLADRWQQRDAKFGKQKPHTQPASKPAVHHVPLSAAKSNNPKVLTVHKQGGEAALIKLDRREKEVDCKVTIKFPALDLQRLDKVELDLSVLDSSPGPIGALRLLVTDRFGQQRYAHFELSKDQSTYTIPAKDLWGIWIDGAKVDTIQLQFWSNAWFYTTKRWQAQRSSLLLKSIRFHCQL
;
A
#
# COMPACT_ATOMS: atom_id res chain seq x y z
N MET A 1 -39.55 4.08 -37.65
CA MET A 1 -39.93 5.37 -37.04
C MET A 1 -39.92 5.22 -35.53
N MET A 2 -38.82 5.61 -34.88
CA MET A 2 -38.69 5.66 -33.42
C MET A 2 -39.47 6.86 -32.88
N LYS A 3 -40.26 6.67 -31.82
CA LYS A 3 -40.80 7.78 -31.01
C LYS A 3 -40.28 7.65 -29.59
N SER A 4 -39.68 8.74 -29.14
CA SER A 4 -39.09 9.00 -27.83
C SER A 4 -40.12 8.91 -26.70
N PHE A 5 -39.75 8.26 -25.59
CA PHE A 5 -40.37 8.52 -24.30
C PHE A 5 -39.38 9.26 -23.41
N THR A 6 -39.72 10.51 -23.07
CA THR A 6 -38.96 11.41 -22.22
C THR A 6 -39.25 11.19 -20.75
N GLN A 7 -38.19 11.31 -19.97
CA GLN A 7 -38.01 10.98 -18.55
C GLN A 7 -38.70 11.98 -17.59
N LYS A 8 -40.04 12.07 -17.56
CA LYS A 8 -40.72 13.10 -16.73
C LYS A 8 -42.00 12.73 -15.95
N SER A 9 -42.38 11.46 -15.78
CA SER A 9 -43.68 11.13 -15.14
C SER A 9 -43.66 10.12 -13.98
N LEU A 10 -42.62 10.07 -13.14
CA LEU A 10 -42.57 9.19 -11.95
C LEU A 10 -42.21 9.92 -10.64
N ARG A 11 -42.59 11.19 -10.50
CA ARG A 11 -42.49 11.92 -9.22
C ARG A 11 -43.89 12.19 -8.65
N GLN A 12 -44.53 11.17 -8.09
CA GLN A 12 -45.56 11.33 -7.03
C GLN A 12 -46.05 9.95 -6.59
N LEU A 13 -45.36 9.36 -5.62
CA LEU A 13 -45.95 8.48 -4.58
C LEU A 13 -44.84 8.19 -3.55
N GLY A 14 -45.17 8.44 -2.28
CA GLY A 14 -44.22 8.64 -1.19
C GLY A 14 -43.44 7.40 -0.77
N LEU A 15 -42.15 7.63 -0.49
CA LEU A 15 -41.27 6.73 0.26
C LEU A 15 -40.36 7.59 1.15
N LEU A 16 -40.75 7.73 2.42
CA LEU A 16 -39.90 8.12 3.53
C LEU A 16 -39.14 6.86 3.96
N THR A 17 -37.90 6.66 3.50
CA THR A 17 -36.81 5.89 4.17
C THR A 17 -35.58 5.78 3.26
N VAL A 18 -34.40 6.09 3.81
CA VAL A 18 -33.04 5.84 3.26
C VAL A 18 -32.74 6.58 1.95
N GLY A 19 -32.44 7.87 2.04
CA GLY A 19 -32.19 8.72 0.87
C GLY A 19 -31.03 9.69 1.03
N VAL A 20 -29.83 9.21 1.40
CA VAL A 20 -28.56 9.94 1.16
C VAL A 20 -27.43 8.93 0.96
N TYR A 21 -27.45 8.10 -0.09
CA TYR A 21 -26.24 7.43 -0.62
C TYR A 21 -26.50 6.85 -2.03
N MET A 22 -27.19 7.59 -2.90
CA MET A 22 -27.22 7.30 -4.35
C MET A 22 -27.45 8.61 -5.11
N SER A 23 -26.56 9.59 -4.94
CA SER A 23 -26.35 10.57 -5.99
C SER A 23 -25.02 10.24 -6.64
N ALA A 24 -25.09 9.55 -7.78
CA ALA A 24 -23.98 9.42 -8.70
C ALA A 24 -23.42 10.83 -8.96
N ALA A 25 -22.22 11.11 -8.45
CA ALA A 25 -21.41 12.16 -9.01
C ALA A 25 -21.26 11.83 -10.51
N PRO A 26 -21.46 12.76 -11.45
CA PRO A 26 -21.53 12.41 -12.86
C PRO A 26 -20.20 11.81 -13.29
N TRP A 27 -20.20 10.51 -13.59
CA TRP A 27 -19.08 9.70 -14.08
C TRP A 27 -18.57 10.13 -15.48
N ASN A 28 -18.93 11.33 -15.92
CA ASN A 28 -18.67 11.90 -17.25
C ASN A 28 -17.39 12.77 -17.28
N THR A 29 -16.33 12.34 -16.60
CA THR A 29 -15.05 13.08 -16.53
C THR A 29 -13.98 12.61 -17.51
N LEU A 30 -14.17 11.45 -18.18
CA LEU A 30 -13.30 11.04 -19.29
C LEU A 30 -13.48 12.02 -20.45
N ARG A 31 -12.36 12.46 -21.04
CA ARG A 31 -12.36 13.53 -22.06
C ARG A 31 -12.82 13.05 -23.45
N ALA A 32 -12.92 11.73 -23.69
CA ALA A 32 -13.32 11.14 -24.96
C ALA A 32 -13.73 9.65 -24.82
N ASP A 33 -14.56 9.15 -25.75
CA ASP A 33 -14.88 7.72 -25.91
C ASP A 33 -13.61 6.84 -26.03
N SER A 34 -12.52 7.40 -26.57
CA SER A 34 -11.24 6.72 -26.72
C SER A 34 -10.58 6.38 -25.38
N ASP A 35 -10.79 7.17 -24.32
CA ASP A 35 -10.30 6.86 -22.97
C ASP A 35 -11.06 5.69 -22.38
N ARG A 36 -12.38 5.65 -22.56
CA ARG A 36 -13.20 4.53 -22.09
C ARG A 36 -12.82 3.24 -22.82
N GLN A 37 -12.62 3.31 -24.14
CA GLN A 37 -12.16 2.17 -24.93
C GLN A 37 -10.81 1.64 -24.45
N PHE A 38 -9.81 2.53 -24.28
CA PHE A 38 -8.48 2.13 -23.82
C PHE A 38 -8.50 1.47 -22.44
N LEU A 39 -9.21 2.08 -21.47
CA LEU A 39 -9.31 1.51 -20.14
C LEU A 39 -10.04 0.16 -20.17
N GLY A 40 -11.07 0.02 -21.01
CA GLY A 40 -11.80 -1.23 -21.20
C GLY A 40 -10.94 -2.34 -21.82
N GLU A 41 -10.13 -2.02 -22.83
CA GLU A 41 -9.16 -2.94 -23.43
C GLU A 41 -8.11 -3.38 -22.39
N LEU A 42 -7.52 -2.42 -21.66
CA LEU A 42 -6.57 -2.72 -20.59
C LEU A 42 -7.20 -3.59 -19.49
N MET A 43 -8.44 -3.31 -19.10
CA MET A 43 -9.18 -4.12 -18.12
C MET A 43 -9.40 -5.55 -18.61
N LYS A 44 -9.78 -5.75 -19.87
CA LYS A 44 -9.98 -7.07 -20.48
C LYS A 44 -8.66 -7.87 -20.59
N ASP A 45 -7.58 -7.20 -20.96
CA ASP A 45 -6.26 -7.84 -21.01
C ASP A 45 -5.76 -8.22 -19.60
N THR A 46 -6.01 -7.35 -18.61
CA THR A 46 -5.71 -7.63 -17.18
C THR A 46 -6.51 -8.83 -16.68
N TRP A 47 -7.80 -8.93 -17.03
CA TRP A 47 -8.61 -10.12 -16.74
C TRP A 47 -8.01 -11.37 -17.37
N SER A 48 -7.57 -11.29 -18.63
CA SER A 48 -6.96 -12.42 -19.35
C SER A 48 -5.66 -12.89 -18.67
N CYS A 49 -4.93 -11.99 -18.01
CA CYS A 49 -3.80 -12.34 -17.15
C CYS A 49 -4.26 -13.11 -15.92
N LEU A 50 -5.17 -12.54 -15.11
CA LEU A 50 -5.71 -13.17 -13.92
C LEU A 50 -6.31 -14.56 -14.20
N ASP A 51 -7.03 -14.70 -15.30
CA ASP A 51 -7.62 -15.97 -15.70
C ASP A 51 -6.56 -17.04 -16.00
N ALA A 52 -5.47 -16.63 -16.65
CA ALA A 52 -4.35 -17.50 -16.96
C ALA A 52 -3.53 -17.87 -15.73
N MET A 53 -3.42 -17.03 -14.71
CA MET A 53 -2.60 -17.27 -13.50
C MET A 53 -3.29 -18.18 -12.48
N ARG A 54 -3.94 -19.25 -12.92
CA ARG A 54 -4.55 -20.26 -12.04
C ARG A 54 -3.78 -21.55 -12.05
N HIS A 55 -3.68 -22.17 -10.88
CA HIS A 55 -3.14 -23.50 -10.76
C HIS A 55 -4.14 -24.53 -11.32
N PRO A 56 -3.74 -25.39 -12.28
CA PRO A 56 -4.67 -26.27 -12.98
C PRO A 56 -5.31 -27.33 -12.09
N LYS A 57 -4.65 -27.77 -11.01
CA LYS A 57 -5.19 -28.79 -10.09
C LYS A 57 -6.16 -28.20 -9.07
N THR A 58 -5.77 -27.11 -8.41
CA THR A 58 -6.48 -26.56 -7.24
C THR A 58 -7.42 -25.41 -7.62
N GLY A 59 -7.22 -24.79 -8.78
CA GLY A 59 -7.95 -23.59 -9.19
C GLY A 59 -7.53 -22.31 -8.46
N LEU A 60 -6.66 -22.41 -7.45
CA LEU A 60 -6.13 -21.26 -6.74
C LEU A 60 -5.33 -20.37 -7.69
N PRO A 61 -5.41 -19.03 -7.55
CA PRO A 61 -4.52 -18.15 -8.29
C PRO A 61 -3.07 -18.38 -7.84
N CYS A 62 -2.14 -18.44 -8.77
CA CYS A 62 -0.70 -18.43 -8.51
C CYS A 62 -0.27 -17.01 -8.12
N ASP A 63 0.84 -16.86 -7.40
CA ASP A 63 1.34 -15.52 -7.04
C ASP A 63 1.82 -14.73 -8.26
N THR A 64 2.45 -15.43 -9.21
CA THR A 64 2.92 -14.86 -10.47
C THR A 64 2.37 -15.64 -11.68
N GLN A 65 2.76 -15.25 -12.89
CA GLN A 65 2.47 -16.02 -14.11
C GLN A 65 3.12 -17.40 -14.18
N LYS A 66 3.96 -17.76 -13.20
CA LYS A 66 4.47 -19.11 -13.03
C LYS A 66 3.46 -19.94 -12.24
N HIS A 67 3.13 -21.13 -12.74
CA HIS A 67 2.14 -22.02 -12.14
C HIS A 67 2.72 -22.88 -10.99
N GLU A 68 3.53 -22.29 -10.13
CA GLU A 68 4.30 -22.98 -9.08
C GLU A 68 4.45 -22.11 -7.83
N GLY A 69 4.92 -22.71 -6.74
CA GLY A 69 5.21 -22.04 -5.47
C GLY A 69 3.95 -21.75 -4.65
N SER A 70 4.01 -20.68 -3.87
CA SER A 70 2.93 -20.31 -2.97
C SER A 70 1.93 -19.33 -3.59
N THR A 71 0.80 -19.16 -2.92
CA THR A 71 -0.17 -18.10 -3.15
C THR A 71 -0.55 -17.46 -1.84
N ASN A 72 -0.91 -16.18 -1.90
CA ASN A 72 -1.42 -15.46 -0.74
C ASN A 72 -2.96 -15.56 -0.66
N THR A 73 -3.52 -15.69 0.55
CA THR A 73 -4.98 -15.58 0.77
C THR A 73 -5.60 -14.32 0.18
N THR A 74 -4.85 -13.23 0.10
CA THR A 74 -5.19 -12.01 -0.62
C THR A 74 -5.43 -12.25 -2.12
N ASN A 75 -4.52 -12.99 -2.78
CA ASN A 75 -4.64 -13.35 -4.19
C ASN A 75 -5.94 -14.13 -4.43
N ILE A 76 -6.22 -15.11 -3.56
CA ILE A 76 -7.45 -15.94 -3.65
C ILE A 76 -8.69 -15.04 -3.54
N GLY A 77 -8.72 -14.15 -2.56
CA GLY A 77 -9.81 -13.20 -2.35
C GLY A 77 -10.05 -12.26 -3.54
N LEU A 78 -8.98 -11.63 -4.03
CA LEU A 78 -9.06 -10.72 -5.17
C LEU A 78 -9.40 -11.45 -6.47
N TYR A 79 -8.93 -12.69 -6.66
CA TYR A 79 -9.32 -13.52 -7.81
C TYR A 79 -10.81 -13.85 -7.77
N LEU A 80 -11.34 -14.29 -6.63
CA LEU A 80 -12.78 -14.56 -6.47
C LEU A 80 -13.62 -13.31 -6.75
N ALA A 81 -13.23 -12.16 -6.20
CA ALA A 81 -13.87 -10.88 -6.49
C ALA A 81 -13.81 -10.55 -7.99
N SER A 82 -12.65 -10.75 -8.63
CA SER A 82 -12.44 -10.51 -10.06
C SER A 82 -13.31 -11.45 -10.90
N LEU A 83 -13.44 -12.72 -10.53
CA LEU A 83 -14.29 -13.69 -11.21
C LEU A 83 -15.78 -13.31 -11.12
N CYS A 84 -16.22 -12.78 -9.98
CA CYS A 84 -17.59 -12.26 -9.83
C CYS A 84 -17.85 -11.10 -10.80
N VAL A 85 -16.92 -10.15 -10.86
CA VAL A 85 -17.01 -9.01 -11.79
C VAL A 85 -16.93 -9.49 -13.24
N ALA A 86 -16.03 -10.41 -13.57
CA ALA A 86 -15.90 -10.98 -14.90
C ALA A 86 -17.19 -11.68 -15.37
N LYS A 87 -17.91 -12.36 -14.46
CA LYS A 87 -19.24 -12.88 -14.74
C LYS A 87 -20.23 -11.75 -15.04
N GLU A 88 -20.29 -10.70 -14.22
CA GLU A 88 -21.22 -9.57 -14.44
C GLU A 88 -20.90 -8.78 -15.72
N LEU A 89 -19.67 -8.89 -16.24
CA LEU A 89 -19.22 -8.31 -17.50
C LEU A 89 -19.27 -9.28 -18.70
N ASP A 90 -19.87 -10.47 -18.52
CA ASP A 90 -19.97 -11.53 -19.53
C ASP A 90 -18.62 -12.03 -20.09
N TYR A 91 -17.52 -11.86 -19.34
CA TYR A 91 -16.21 -12.43 -19.67
C TYR A 91 -16.12 -13.93 -19.33
N VAL A 92 -16.98 -14.39 -18.42
CA VAL A 92 -17.09 -15.78 -17.99
C VAL A 92 -18.57 -16.15 -17.93
N THR A 93 -18.92 -17.34 -18.43
CA THR A 93 -20.30 -17.81 -18.36
C THR A 93 -20.69 -18.14 -16.91
N PRO A 94 -21.99 -18.06 -16.54
CA PRO A 94 -22.43 -18.40 -15.19
C PRO A 94 -21.98 -19.80 -14.73
N GLU A 95 -21.99 -20.79 -15.62
CA GLU A 95 -21.60 -22.16 -15.34
C GLU A 95 -20.09 -22.32 -15.15
N ASP A 96 -19.27 -21.79 -16.06
CA ASP A 96 -17.80 -21.84 -15.93
C ASP A 96 -17.35 -21.12 -14.66
N GLY A 97 -17.92 -19.94 -14.38
CA GLY A 97 -17.67 -19.20 -13.15
C GLY A 97 -17.98 -20.02 -11.89
N ARG A 98 -19.15 -20.68 -11.85
CA ARG A 98 -19.54 -21.55 -10.74
C ARG A 98 -18.56 -22.70 -10.55
N ASN A 99 -18.20 -23.40 -11.63
CA ASN A 99 -17.28 -24.54 -11.60
C ASN A 99 -15.90 -24.14 -11.06
N ARG A 100 -15.43 -22.93 -11.39
CA ARG A 100 -14.17 -22.38 -10.87
C ARG A 100 -14.24 -22.08 -9.37
N VAL A 101 -15.33 -21.45 -8.91
CA VAL A 101 -15.54 -21.22 -7.47
C VAL A 101 -15.65 -22.53 -6.71
N GLU A 102 -16.39 -23.52 -7.24
CA GLU A 102 -16.50 -24.86 -6.64
C GLU A 102 -15.12 -25.52 -6.48
N LYS A 103 -14.26 -25.41 -7.50
CA LYS A 103 -12.90 -25.97 -7.47
C LYS A 103 -12.01 -25.31 -6.42
N ILE A 104 -12.03 -23.98 -6.36
CA ILE A 104 -11.31 -23.20 -5.33
C ILE A 104 -11.83 -23.59 -3.94
N LEU A 105 -13.14 -23.65 -3.76
CA LEU A 105 -13.77 -23.95 -2.48
C LEU A 105 -13.44 -25.38 -2.02
N THR A 106 -13.44 -26.37 -2.92
CA THR A 106 -12.98 -27.74 -2.62
C THR A 106 -11.53 -27.75 -2.15
N SER A 107 -10.67 -26.96 -2.79
CA SER A 107 -9.26 -26.85 -2.41
C SER A 107 -9.09 -26.20 -1.03
N LEU A 108 -9.80 -25.10 -0.77
CA LEU A 108 -9.79 -24.42 0.54
C LEU A 108 -10.37 -25.29 1.66
N GLU A 109 -11.40 -26.09 1.37
CA GLU A 109 -12.00 -27.02 2.34
C GLU A 109 -11.10 -28.21 2.67
N SER A 110 -10.18 -28.57 1.76
CA SER A 110 -9.19 -29.64 2.01
C SER A 110 -8.01 -29.19 2.88
N TYR A 111 -7.85 -27.88 3.08
CA TYR A 111 -6.80 -27.31 3.92
C TYR A 111 -7.17 -27.43 5.41
N ASN A 112 -6.22 -27.84 6.26
CA ASN A 112 -6.45 -27.90 7.70
C ASN A 112 -6.41 -26.48 8.30
N ARG A 113 -7.58 -25.95 8.66
CA ARG A 113 -7.77 -24.59 9.20
C ARG A 113 -7.94 -24.62 10.71
N MET A 114 -7.30 -23.68 11.40
CA MET A 114 -7.47 -23.48 12.85
C MET A 114 -8.38 -22.27 13.10
N HIS A 115 -9.49 -22.48 13.82
CA HIS A 115 -10.53 -21.46 14.07
C HIS A 115 -11.04 -20.77 12.79
N GLY A 116 -11.04 -21.52 11.68
CA GLY A 116 -11.39 -21.06 10.34
C GLY A 116 -10.32 -20.22 9.62
N PHE A 117 -9.23 -19.86 10.29
CA PHE A 117 -8.08 -19.17 9.71
C PHE A 117 -7.13 -20.12 8.98
N MET A 118 -6.30 -19.56 8.09
CA MET A 118 -5.21 -20.25 7.40
C MET A 118 -4.00 -19.31 7.26
N PRO A 119 -2.78 -19.84 7.06
CA PRO A 119 -1.58 -19.03 6.84
C PRO A 119 -1.73 -18.08 5.65
N ASN A 120 -1.00 -16.96 5.68
CA ASN A 120 -1.03 -15.96 4.60
C ASN A 120 -0.61 -16.57 3.27
N PHE A 121 0.51 -17.30 3.30
CA PHE A 121 1.04 -18.03 2.16
C PHE A 121 0.78 -19.51 2.33
N ILE A 122 0.19 -20.12 1.31
CA ILE A 122 0.00 -21.57 1.20
C ILE A 122 0.56 -22.04 -0.14
N GLU A 123 1.08 -23.27 -0.20
CA GLU A 123 1.52 -23.86 -1.47
C GLU A 123 0.35 -23.96 -2.43
N VAL A 124 0.50 -23.47 -3.67
CA VAL A 124 -0.61 -23.34 -4.62
C VAL A 124 -1.17 -24.70 -5.04
N ASP A 125 -0.36 -25.76 -4.93
CA ASP A 125 -0.71 -27.15 -5.22
C ASP A 125 -1.26 -27.92 -4.01
N LEU A 126 -1.25 -27.27 -2.84
CA LEU A 126 -1.60 -27.82 -1.52
C LEU A 126 -0.74 -29.02 -1.10
N SER A 127 0.53 -29.07 -1.54
CA SER A 127 1.51 -30.07 -1.08
C SER A 127 1.74 -30.03 0.44
N ALA A 128 1.59 -28.85 1.05
CA ALA A 128 1.47 -28.65 2.49
C ALA A 128 0.09 -28.08 2.83
N SER A 129 -0.63 -28.74 3.75
CA SER A 129 -2.00 -28.39 4.12
C SER A 129 -2.21 -28.16 5.62
N GLU A 130 -1.13 -27.88 6.36
CA GLU A 130 -1.16 -27.62 7.80
C GLU A 130 -1.07 -26.12 8.11
N SER A 131 -1.94 -25.63 9.01
CA SER A 131 -1.83 -24.28 9.53
C SER A 131 -0.67 -24.19 10.52
N LYS A 132 0.46 -23.58 10.09
CA LYS A 132 1.66 -23.30 10.90
C LYS A 132 2.06 -21.84 10.81
N GLY A 133 2.79 -21.36 11.81
CA GLY A 133 3.26 -19.98 11.87
C GLY A 133 2.14 -18.98 12.16
N VAL A 134 2.19 -17.81 11.51
CA VAL A 134 1.27 -16.70 11.80
C VAL A 134 0.44 -16.35 10.56
N MET A 135 -0.89 -16.29 10.72
CA MET A 135 -1.78 -15.57 9.80
C MET A 135 -1.75 -14.09 10.16
N ALA A 136 -1.44 -13.21 9.22
CA ALA A 136 -1.59 -11.77 9.38
C ALA A 136 -2.96 -11.32 8.90
N VAL A 137 -3.62 -10.51 9.72
CA VAL A 137 -4.98 -10.02 9.46
C VAL A 137 -5.06 -9.14 8.20
N SER A 138 -3.93 -8.52 7.79
CA SER A 138 -3.78 -7.74 6.54
C SER A 138 -4.06 -8.57 5.29
N ASP A 139 -3.67 -9.83 5.29
CA ASP A 139 -3.75 -10.70 4.12
C ASP A 139 -5.05 -11.49 4.08
N PHE A 140 -5.39 -12.15 5.20
CA PHE A 140 -6.51 -13.09 5.26
C PHE A 140 -7.88 -12.46 4.95
N ASN A 141 -8.06 -11.18 5.25
CA ASN A 141 -9.37 -10.53 5.17
C ASN A 141 -9.97 -10.47 3.75
N LYS A 142 -9.14 -10.51 2.71
CA LYS A 142 -9.62 -10.45 1.32
C LYS A 142 -10.20 -11.77 0.87
N LEU A 143 -9.75 -12.91 1.41
CA LEU A 143 -10.36 -14.21 1.17
C LEU A 143 -11.83 -14.21 1.55
N ALA A 144 -12.16 -13.71 2.75
CA ALA A 144 -13.54 -13.57 3.21
C ALA A 144 -14.35 -12.64 2.29
N THR A 145 -13.76 -11.52 1.88
CA THR A 145 -14.39 -10.56 0.95
C THR A 145 -14.76 -11.21 -0.38
N GLY A 146 -13.82 -11.92 -1.02
CA GLY A 146 -14.04 -12.62 -2.28
C GLY A 146 -15.07 -13.73 -2.19
N LEU A 147 -15.07 -14.51 -1.10
CA LEU A 147 -16.07 -15.55 -0.85
C LEU A 147 -17.48 -14.96 -0.65
N ILE A 148 -17.61 -13.84 0.07
CA ILE A 148 -18.90 -13.13 0.21
C ILE A 148 -19.42 -12.70 -1.16
N MET A 149 -18.57 -12.11 -2.01
CA MET A 149 -18.96 -11.77 -3.39
C MET A 149 -19.38 -13.01 -4.19
N ALA A 150 -18.67 -14.13 -4.03
CA ALA A 150 -18.97 -15.38 -4.73
C ALA A 150 -20.33 -15.96 -4.32
N ARG A 151 -20.71 -15.97 -3.03
CA ARG A 151 -22.05 -16.45 -2.63
C ARG A 151 -23.19 -15.57 -3.18
N GLN A 152 -22.94 -14.26 -3.30
CA GLN A 152 -23.91 -13.34 -3.91
C GLN A 152 -24.01 -13.52 -5.43
N THR A 153 -22.93 -13.91 -6.08
CA THR A 153 -22.88 -14.08 -7.54
C THR A 153 -23.42 -15.46 -7.97
N TRP A 154 -23.18 -16.49 -7.16
CA TRP A 154 -23.66 -17.85 -7.38
C TRP A 154 -24.48 -18.37 -6.18
N PRO A 155 -25.79 -18.11 -6.13
CA PRO A 155 -26.65 -18.53 -5.01
C PRO A 155 -26.66 -20.05 -4.76
N ALA A 156 -26.38 -20.87 -5.79
CA ALA A 156 -26.23 -22.31 -5.63
C ALA A 156 -25.10 -22.71 -4.65
N LEU A 157 -24.11 -21.83 -4.47
CA LEU A 157 -22.97 -22.05 -3.58
C LEU A 157 -23.14 -21.38 -2.20
N ASP A 158 -24.22 -20.63 -1.98
CA ASP A 158 -24.42 -19.84 -0.77
C ASP A 158 -24.25 -20.68 0.50
N LYS A 159 -25.01 -21.77 0.65
CA LYS A 159 -24.92 -22.62 1.85
C LYS A 159 -23.51 -23.17 2.09
N ARG A 160 -22.76 -23.50 1.03
CA ARG A 160 -21.41 -24.07 1.14
C ARG A 160 -20.39 -23.00 1.55
N ILE A 161 -20.44 -21.85 0.89
CA ILE A 161 -19.59 -20.70 1.20
C ILE A 161 -19.90 -20.15 2.60
N SER A 162 -21.17 -20.03 2.96
CA SER A 162 -21.58 -19.57 4.29
C SER A 162 -21.05 -20.50 5.38
N ARG A 163 -21.14 -21.83 5.23
CA ARG A 163 -20.48 -22.77 6.16
C ARG A 163 -18.96 -22.59 6.26
N PHE A 164 -18.30 -22.21 5.16
CA PHE A 164 -16.86 -21.94 5.18
C PHE A 164 -16.55 -20.67 5.98
N LEU A 165 -17.33 -19.60 5.75
CA LEU A 165 -17.21 -18.28 6.40
C LEU A 165 -17.59 -18.32 7.89
N ASP A 166 -18.64 -19.05 8.25
CA ASP A 166 -19.15 -19.15 9.63
C ASP A 166 -18.14 -19.82 10.59
N LYS A 167 -17.18 -20.58 10.03
CA LYS A 167 -16.08 -21.16 10.80
C LYS A 167 -14.99 -20.16 11.17
N ILE A 168 -14.97 -18.96 10.56
CA ILE A 168 -13.95 -17.93 10.84
C ILE A 168 -14.30 -17.24 12.15
N GLU A 169 -13.55 -17.55 13.21
CA GLU A 169 -13.77 -17.00 14.55
C GLU A 169 -13.15 -15.61 14.72
N TRP A 170 -13.71 -14.60 14.04
CA TRP A 170 -13.25 -13.21 14.11
C TRP A 170 -13.12 -12.65 15.54
N SER A 171 -13.90 -13.17 16.49
CA SER A 171 -13.85 -12.76 17.91
C SER A 171 -12.49 -13.04 18.57
N ARG A 172 -11.71 -14.01 18.05
CA ARG A 172 -10.36 -14.29 18.55
C ARG A 172 -9.35 -13.18 18.27
N LEU A 173 -9.65 -12.34 17.29
CA LEU A 173 -8.82 -11.21 16.91
C LEU A 173 -9.24 -9.92 17.61
N TYR A 174 -10.22 -9.96 18.52
CA TYR A 174 -10.71 -8.79 19.24
C TYR A 174 -10.72 -9.04 20.74
N ASP A 175 -10.04 -8.16 21.50
CA ASP A 175 -10.12 -8.17 22.95
C ASP A 175 -11.18 -7.18 23.42
N ALA A 176 -12.32 -7.69 23.90
CA ALA A 176 -13.41 -6.87 24.41
C ALA A 176 -13.03 -6.07 25.66
N LYS A 177 -12.04 -6.50 26.46
CA LYS A 177 -11.63 -5.80 27.69
C LYS A 177 -10.80 -4.56 27.37
N THR A 178 -9.83 -4.69 26.49
CA THR A 178 -8.92 -3.58 26.12
C THR A 178 -9.41 -2.80 24.91
N GLY A 179 -10.24 -3.42 24.07
CA GLY A 179 -10.66 -2.86 22.80
C GLY A 179 -9.63 -2.96 21.69
N LEU A 180 -8.56 -3.74 21.89
CA LEU A 180 -7.47 -3.93 20.94
C LEU A 180 -7.81 -5.05 19.95
N VAL A 181 -7.12 -4.99 18.81
CA VAL A 181 -7.25 -5.95 17.72
C VAL A 181 -5.93 -6.69 17.56
N GLY A 182 -6.03 -7.98 17.26
CA GLY A 182 -4.91 -8.83 16.90
C GLY A 182 -4.30 -8.47 15.56
N TRP A 183 -2.97 -8.47 15.46
CA TRP A 183 -2.31 -8.34 14.15
C TRP A 183 -2.44 -9.62 13.32
N GLY A 184 -2.79 -10.72 13.99
CA GLY A 184 -2.86 -12.03 13.38
C GLY A 184 -3.26 -13.13 14.36
N TYR A 185 -3.07 -14.37 13.91
CA TYR A 185 -3.24 -15.57 14.72
C TYR A 185 -2.00 -16.46 14.60
N ASP A 186 -1.43 -16.80 15.75
CA ASP A 186 -0.26 -17.68 15.90
C ASP A 186 -0.78 -19.11 16.08
N PHE A 187 -0.65 -19.90 15.02
CA PHE A 187 -1.13 -21.29 14.96
C PHE A 187 -0.32 -22.22 15.85
N ASP A 188 0.98 -21.96 15.97
CA ASP A 188 1.89 -22.84 16.71
C ASP A 188 1.61 -22.79 18.22
N ASN A 189 1.11 -21.64 18.70
CA ASN A 189 0.81 -21.41 20.12
C ASN A 189 -0.70 -21.25 20.41
N ASP A 190 -1.56 -21.49 19.42
CA ASP A 190 -3.02 -21.32 19.47
C ASP A 190 -3.47 -20.03 20.18
N ARG A 191 -2.94 -18.87 19.73
CA ARG A 191 -3.22 -17.58 20.35
C ARG A 191 -3.21 -16.43 19.34
N CYS A 192 -3.78 -15.30 19.74
CA CYS A 192 -3.68 -14.08 18.97
C CYS A 192 -2.22 -13.59 18.87
N ALA A 193 -1.80 -13.20 17.66
CA ALA A 193 -0.47 -12.68 17.39
C ALA A 193 -0.41 -11.17 17.60
N GLY A 194 0.04 -10.77 18.80
CA GLY A 194 0.17 -9.37 19.21
C GLY A 194 -1.17 -8.65 19.34
N TRP A 195 -1.13 -7.43 19.89
CA TRP A 195 -2.32 -6.61 20.12
C TRP A 195 -2.04 -5.15 19.78
N GLY A 196 -3.00 -4.47 19.17
CA GLY A 196 -2.88 -3.04 18.91
C GLY A 196 -4.11 -2.41 18.26
N ARG A 197 -3.92 -1.18 17.78
CA ARG A 197 -4.93 -0.44 17.02
C ARG A 197 -4.58 -0.54 15.54
N LEU A 198 -5.45 -1.16 14.75
CA LEU A 198 -5.32 -1.16 13.29
C LEU A 198 -5.21 0.28 12.78
N TRP A 199 -4.43 0.49 11.73
CA TRP A 199 -4.27 1.82 11.16
C TRP A 199 -5.42 2.08 10.22
N LEU A 200 -5.99 3.28 10.29
CA LEU A 200 -7.08 3.66 9.41
C LEU A 200 -6.66 3.48 7.94
N THR A 201 -5.47 3.94 7.57
CA THR A 201 -4.93 3.80 6.21
C THR A 201 -3.98 2.61 6.05
N ALA A 202 -4.49 1.42 6.36
CA ALA A 202 -3.88 0.12 6.04
C ALA A 202 -4.87 -0.79 5.29
N ASP A 203 -4.36 -1.85 4.68
CA ASP A 203 -5.08 -2.94 4.00
C ASP A 203 -5.91 -3.86 4.93
N THR A 204 -6.04 -3.47 6.19
CA THR A 204 -6.75 -4.20 7.25
C THR A 204 -8.18 -3.68 7.49
N ARG A 205 -8.65 -2.66 6.77
CA ARG A 205 -9.99 -2.10 7.00
C ARG A 205 -11.09 -3.10 6.68
N SER A 206 -10.92 -3.95 5.67
CA SER A 206 -11.85 -5.07 5.42
C SER A 206 -11.90 -6.04 6.61
N ALA A 207 -10.80 -6.22 7.37
CA ALA A 207 -10.84 -7.04 8.58
C ALA A 207 -11.65 -6.38 9.70
N ALA A 208 -11.40 -5.08 9.96
CA ALA A 208 -12.20 -4.32 10.91
C ALA A 208 -13.69 -4.33 10.51
N PHE A 209 -13.98 -4.16 9.22
CA PHE A 209 -15.32 -4.28 8.67
C PHE A 209 -15.93 -5.66 8.97
N MET A 210 -15.21 -6.75 8.69
CA MET A 210 -15.71 -8.10 8.94
C MET A 210 -15.94 -8.40 10.43
N MET A 211 -15.09 -7.91 11.33
CA MET A 211 -15.31 -8.04 12.77
C MET A 211 -16.61 -7.37 13.22
N VAL A 212 -16.94 -6.20 12.66
CA VAL A 212 -18.21 -5.51 12.95
C VAL A 212 -19.39 -6.21 12.28
N ALA A 213 -19.27 -6.56 11.01
CA ALA A 213 -20.34 -7.16 10.22
C ALA A 213 -20.76 -8.55 10.76
N THR A 214 -19.83 -9.29 11.37
CA THR A 214 -20.08 -10.59 12.00
C THR A 214 -20.52 -10.48 13.47
N GLY A 215 -20.47 -9.28 14.06
CA GLY A 215 -20.74 -9.06 15.49
C GLY A 215 -19.60 -9.49 16.42
N ALA A 216 -18.45 -9.88 15.87
CA ALA A 216 -17.26 -10.24 16.65
C ALA A 216 -16.63 -9.05 17.40
N ALA A 217 -16.86 -7.82 16.92
CA ALA A 217 -16.43 -6.60 17.58
C ALA A 217 -17.50 -5.50 17.43
N PRO A 218 -17.58 -4.55 18.39
CA PRO A 218 -18.51 -3.45 18.32
C PRO A 218 -18.02 -2.40 17.29
N PRO A 219 -18.91 -1.62 16.65
CA PRO A 219 -18.54 -0.70 15.56
C PRO A 219 -17.55 0.40 15.97
N GLU A 220 -17.41 0.66 17.27
CA GLU A 220 -16.44 1.57 17.88
C GLU A 220 -14.98 1.20 17.55
N ILE A 221 -14.68 -0.03 17.12
CA ILE A 221 -13.32 -0.39 16.67
C ILE A 221 -12.86 0.51 15.52
N TRP A 222 -13.76 0.94 14.64
CA TRP A 222 -13.44 1.84 13.53
C TRP A 222 -12.96 3.22 14.03
N LYS A 223 -13.62 3.73 15.07
CA LYS A 223 -13.21 4.96 15.77
C LYS A 223 -11.90 4.79 16.54
N ARG A 224 -11.59 3.59 17.01
CA ARG A 224 -10.35 3.29 17.74
C ARG A 224 -9.14 3.08 16.83
N MET A 225 -9.33 2.91 15.52
CA MET A 225 -8.22 2.82 14.56
C MET A 225 -7.30 4.04 14.65
N ASP A 226 -6.01 3.81 14.43
CA ASP A 226 -4.97 4.82 14.51
C ASP A 226 -5.10 5.81 13.33
N ARG A 227 -5.23 7.10 13.66
CA ARG A 227 -5.36 8.25 12.74
C ARG A 227 -4.16 9.18 12.83
N GLN A 228 -2.97 8.69 13.13
CA GLN A 228 -1.79 9.54 13.22
C GLN A 228 -1.62 10.33 11.91
N HIS A 229 -1.91 11.63 12.01
CA HIS A 229 -1.89 12.55 10.89
C HIS A 229 -0.46 12.93 10.52
N ILE A 230 -0.25 13.06 9.22
CA ILE A 230 0.98 13.52 8.61
C ILE A 230 0.60 14.64 7.64
N GLN A 231 1.29 15.77 7.78
CA GLN A 231 1.05 16.90 6.91
C GLN A 231 1.81 16.74 5.60
N THR A 232 1.24 17.29 4.54
CA THR A 232 1.88 17.37 3.23
C THR A 232 1.61 18.76 2.65
N PRO A 233 2.33 19.19 1.59
CA PRO A 233 1.98 20.41 0.87
C PRO A 233 0.56 20.42 0.28
N TYR A 234 -0.13 19.28 0.27
CA TYR A 234 -1.39 19.06 -0.43
C TYR A 234 -2.52 18.59 0.48
N GLY A 235 -2.39 18.79 1.78
CA GLY A 235 -3.37 18.38 2.79
C GLY A 235 -2.85 17.26 3.69
N THR A 236 -3.69 16.82 4.60
CA THR A 236 -3.36 15.79 5.59
C THR A 236 -3.52 14.40 5.00
N ILE A 237 -2.58 13.50 5.34
CA ILE A 237 -2.67 12.05 5.13
C ILE A 237 -2.56 11.36 6.49
N CYS A 238 -2.93 10.08 6.57
CA CYS A 238 -2.73 9.25 7.76
C CYS A 238 -1.50 8.32 7.60
N ARG A 239 -0.98 7.81 8.72
CA ARG A 239 0.14 6.84 8.72
C ARG A 239 -0.23 5.56 7.96
N GLY A 240 0.76 4.94 7.33
CA GLY A 240 0.59 3.66 6.62
C GLY A 240 1.37 3.61 5.31
N TYR A 241 1.38 4.72 4.60
CA TYR A 241 2.12 4.89 3.35
C TYR A 241 3.64 4.60 3.48
N GLY A 242 4.24 4.84 4.65
CA GLY A 242 5.64 4.51 4.92
C GLY A 242 5.94 3.01 5.05
N LEU A 243 4.94 2.13 4.99
CA LEU A 243 5.13 0.66 4.95
C LEU A 243 4.84 0.04 3.59
N GLY A 244 3.87 0.59 2.85
CA GLY A 244 3.42 -0.01 1.59
C GLY A 244 3.01 0.96 0.49
N GLY A 245 3.16 2.26 0.72
CA GLY A 245 2.80 3.28 -0.25
C GLY A 245 1.30 3.41 -0.45
N LEU A 246 0.88 3.62 -1.70
CA LEU A 246 -0.46 4.05 -2.02
C LEU A 246 -1.52 2.93 -1.90
N PHE A 247 -1.16 1.65 -2.15
CA PHE A 247 -2.16 0.57 -2.09
C PHE A 247 -2.76 0.39 -0.68
N LEU A 248 -1.97 0.55 0.38
CA LEU A 248 -2.46 0.46 1.77
C LEU A 248 -3.59 1.46 2.07
N HIS A 249 -3.55 2.62 1.41
CA HIS A 249 -4.56 3.65 1.56
C HIS A 249 -5.81 3.34 0.74
N ALA A 250 -5.66 2.74 -0.45
CA ALA A 250 -6.72 2.71 -1.45
C ALA A 250 -7.35 1.34 -1.72
N MET A 251 -6.67 0.21 -1.39
CA MET A 251 -7.14 -1.13 -1.77
C MET A 251 -8.55 -1.43 -1.26
N ASP A 252 -8.86 -1.11 -0.01
CA ASP A 252 -10.17 -1.47 0.57
C ASP A 252 -11.31 -0.60 -0.01
N GLY A 253 -10.97 0.52 -0.65
CA GLY A 253 -11.90 1.34 -1.44
C GLY A 253 -12.45 0.63 -2.69
N ILE A 254 -11.84 -0.50 -3.09
CA ILE A 254 -12.43 -1.40 -4.09
C ILE A 254 -13.78 -1.96 -3.61
N PHE A 255 -13.93 -2.20 -2.30
CA PHE A 255 -15.08 -2.90 -1.71
C PHE A 255 -15.93 -2.00 -0.79
N LEU A 256 -15.30 -1.02 -0.13
CA LEU A 256 -15.94 -0.11 0.81
C LEU A 256 -16.14 1.29 0.18
N PRO A 257 -17.23 2.02 0.52
CA PRO A 257 -17.53 3.33 -0.04
C PRO A 257 -16.70 4.45 0.61
N GLU A 258 -15.38 4.44 0.40
CA GLU A 258 -14.44 5.27 1.18
C GLU A 258 -13.98 6.57 0.48
N THR A 259 -14.28 6.77 -0.80
CA THR A 259 -13.75 7.88 -1.64
C THR A 259 -13.97 9.27 -1.08
N TYR A 260 -15.06 9.46 -0.33
CA TYR A 260 -15.45 10.74 0.28
C TYR A 260 -15.38 10.72 1.81
N THR A 261 -14.58 9.80 2.36
CA THR A 261 -14.33 9.67 3.79
C THR A 261 -12.95 10.20 4.19
N GLU A 262 -12.61 10.20 5.47
CA GLU A 262 -11.26 10.47 5.98
C GLU A 262 -10.18 9.59 5.32
N VAL A 263 -10.49 8.32 5.02
CA VAL A 263 -9.59 7.41 4.28
C VAL A 263 -9.40 7.90 2.85
N GLY A 264 -10.51 8.25 2.17
CA GLY A 264 -10.47 8.78 0.81
C GLY A 264 -9.74 10.11 0.72
N GLU A 265 -9.87 10.98 1.71
CA GLU A 265 -9.08 12.20 1.83
C GLU A 265 -7.58 11.90 1.87
N SER A 266 -7.18 10.94 2.71
CA SER A 266 -5.78 10.51 2.80
C SER A 266 -5.26 9.92 1.49
N ALA A 267 -5.99 8.96 0.89
CA ALA A 267 -5.61 8.32 -0.36
C ALA A 267 -5.50 9.34 -1.51
N GLY A 268 -6.52 10.20 -1.65
CA GLY A 268 -6.55 11.25 -2.67
C GLY A 268 -5.45 12.30 -2.48
N ASN A 269 -5.15 12.71 -1.25
CA ASN A 269 -4.04 13.64 -0.97
C ASN A 269 -2.68 13.00 -1.27
N LEU A 270 -2.47 11.73 -0.89
CA LEU A 270 -1.24 10.99 -1.17
C LEU A 270 -1.02 10.82 -2.67
N ALA A 271 -2.03 10.43 -3.44
CA ALA A 271 -1.93 10.33 -4.89
C ALA A 271 -1.65 11.68 -5.55
N TRP A 272 -2.27 12.77 -5.07
CA TRP A 272 -1.96 14.11 -5.58
C TRP A 272 -0.52 14.52 -5.28
N GLN A 273 -0.02 14.17 -4.10
CA GLN A 273 1.39 14.38 -3.76
C GLN A 273 2.31 13.64 -4.73
N GLN A 274 2.02 12.38 -5.05
CA GLN A 274 2.80 11.61 -6.03
C GLN A 274 2.75 12.26 -7.43
N ILE A 275 1.57 12.68 -7.90
CA ILE A 275 1.42 13.40 -9.17
C ILE A 275 2.29 14.67 -9.20
N GLN A 276 2.24 15.48 -8.14
CA GLN A 276 3.02 16.71 -8.08
C GLN A 276 4.51 16.45 -7.90
N PHE A 277 4.88 15.38 -7.19
CA PHE A 277 6.27 14.95 -7.05
C PHE A 277 6.87 14.55 -8.41
N ALA A 278 6.17 13.69 -9.17
CA ALA A 278 6.58 13.33 -10.53
C ALA A 278 6.77 14.57 -11.41
N ARG A 279 5.83 15.51 -11.36
CA ARG A 279 5.93 16.78 -12.09
C ARG A 279 7.14 17.62 -11.66
N LYS A 280 7.39 17.76 -10.35
CA LYS A 280 8.53 18.52 -9.81
C LYS A 280 9.87 17.92 -10.24
N LYS A 281 9.96 16.59 -10.28
CA LYS A 281 11.14 15.83 -10.72
C LYS A 281 11.24 15.64 -12.23
N ALA A 282 10.29 16.17 -13.00
CA ALA A 282 10.14 15.93 -14.44
C ALA A 282 10.11 14.43 -14.81
N TYR A 283 9.60 13.58 -13.91
CA TYR A 283 9.46 12.16 -14.17
C TYR A 283 8.37 11.88 -15.20
N PRO A 284 8.58 10.86 -16.05
CA PRO A 284 7.62 10.53 -17.08
C PRO A 284 6.33 9.95 -16.52
N LEU A 285 6.39 9.30 -15.35
CA LEU A 285 5.29 8.56 -14.73
C LEU A 285 5.19 8.90 -13.24
N TRP A 286 4.05 8.54 -12.65
CA TRP A 286 3.84 8.50 -11.20
C TRP A 286 3.20 7.17 -10.79
N GLY A 287 3.18 6.86 -9.50
CA GLY A 287 2.53 5.66 -8.95
C GLY A 287 3.49 4.81 -8.12
N TRP A 288 3.70 5.20 -6.86
CA TRP A 288 4.61 4.51 -5.94
C TRP A 288 3.84 3.74 -4.88
N SER A 289 4.16 2.45 -4.79
CA SER A 289 3.51 1.46 -3.93
C SER A 289 4.40 0.23 -3.86
N ASN A 290 4.15 -0.67 -2.91
CA ASN A 290 4.90 -1.92 -2.86
C ASN A 290 4.68 -2.73 -4.14
N CYS A 291 5.76 -3.19 -4.77
CA CYS A 291 5.79 -3.99 -5.99
C CYS A 291 7.13 -4.73 -6.09
N TYR A 292 7.26 -5.63 -7.05
CA TYR A 292 8.57 -6.18 -7.39
C TYR A 292 9.37 -5.19 -8.21
N LYS A 293 10.64 -4.97 -7.85
CA LYS A 293 11.54 -4.11 -8.63
C LYS A 293 12.08 -4.88 -9.84
N PRO A 294 12.21 -4.26 -11.03
CA PRO A 294 12.74 -4.94 -12.22
C PRO A 294 14.18 -5.46 -12.04
N ASP A 295 14.97 -4.76 -11.22
CA ASP A 295 16.40 -5.00 -11.05
C ASP A 295 16.74 -5.57 -9.65
N ASP A 296 15.75 -5.90 -8.81
CA ASP A 296 15.96 -6.29 -7.39
C ASP A 296 14.73 -7.04 -6.81
N GLY A 297 14.70 -7.28 -5.50
CA GLY A 297 13.60 -7.92 -4.78
C GLY A 297 12.33 -7.07 -4.61
N TYR A 298 11.36 -7.62 -3.89
CA TYR A 298 10.10 -6.98 -3.57
C TYR A 298 10.32 -5.77 -2.64
N THR A 299 9.64 -4.66 -2.90
CA THR A 299 9.65 -3.51 -1.98
C THR A 299 8.67 -3.80 -0.84
N GLU A 300 9.16 -3.95 0.37
CA GLU A 300 8.33 -4.14 1.57
C GLU A 300 8.73 -3.14 2.65
N GLY A 301 7.93 -3.00 3.72
CA GLY A 301 8.35 -2.29 4.92
C GLY A 301 8.84 -0.85 4.71
N GLY A 302 8.36 -0.17 3.66
CA GLY A 302 8.76 1.20 3.32
C GLY A 302 9.95 1.33 2.37
N TYR A 303 10.51 0.24 1.85
CA TYR A 303 11.61 0.23 0.87
C TYR A 303 11.16 0.64 -0.54
N LEU A 304 10.40 1.74 -0.64
CA LEU A 304 9.93 2.30 -1.90
C LEU A 304 11.05 3.06 -2.60
N SER A 305 11.35 2.65 -3.83
CA SER A 305 12.32 3.34 -4.70
C SER A 305 11.70 4.55 -5.37
N GLU A 306 12.45 5.65 -5.51
CA GLU A 306 12.03 6.85 -6.25
C GLU A 306 11.83 6.56 -7.74
N HIS A 307 12.57 5.59 -8.28
CA HIS A 307 12.60 5.33 -9.70
C HIS A 307 11.66 4.20 -10.15
N VAL A 308 11.07 3.45 -9.22
CA VAL A 308 10.18 2.32 -9.55
C VAL A 308 8.73 2.72 -9.32
N VAL A 309 7.92 2.64 -10.38
CA VAL A 309 6.47 2.91 -10.34
C VAL A 309 5.69 1.66 -10.75
N THR A 310 4.45 1.53 -10.27
CA THR A 310 3.61 0.34 -10.49
C THR A 310 2.18 0.69 -10.93
N PRO A 311 1.61 -0.01 -11.94
CA PRO A 311 0.28 0.31 -12.48
C PRO A 311 -0.89 0.13 -11.51
N HIS A 312 -0.85 -0.85 -10.61
CA HIS A 312 -2.01 -1.18 -9.77
C HIS A 312 -2.42 0.01 -8.88
N CYS A 313 -1.44 0.70 -8.29
CA CYS A 313 -1.69 1.82 -7.40
C CYS A 313 -2.19 3.07 -8.14
N VAL A 314 -1.82 3.19 -9.42
CA VAL A 314 -2.31 4.24 -10.31
C VAL A 314 -3.79 4.00 -10.59
N ALA A 315 -4.17 2.76 -10.91
CA ALA A 315 -5.56 2.39 -11.18
C ALA A 315 -6.47 2.53 -9.95
N LEU A 316 -5.97 2.22 -8.75
CA LEU A 316 -6.70 2.45 -7.49
C LEU A 316 -7.18 3.91 -7.31
N MET A 317 -6.57 4.86 -8.01
CA MET A 317 -6.91 6.28 -7.92
C MET A 317 -7.79 6.80 -9.07
N ILE A 318 -8.29 5.92 -9.94
CA ILE A 318 -9.07 6.30 -11.12
C ILE A 318 -10.33 7.11 -10.76
N GLU A 319 -10.97 6.82 -9.62
CA GLU A 319 -12.17 7.52 -9.15
C GLU A 319 -11.88 8.90 -8.56
N TYR A 320 -10.61 9.23 -8.32
CA TYR A 320 -10.15 10.51 -7.80
C TYR A 320 -9.61 11.41 -8.92
N TYR A 321 -8.74 10.84 -9.76
CA TYR A 321 -7.99 11.60 -10.78
C TYR A 321 -8.02 10.90 -12.15
N PRO A 322 -9.21 10.72 -12.75
CA PRO A 322 -9.36 9.91 -13.95
C PRO A 322 -8.48 10.38 -15.12
N LYS A 323 -8.35 11.69 -15.35
CA LYS A 323 -7.50 12.21 -16.44
C LYS A 323 -6.02 11.92 -16.21
N HIS A 324 -5.55 12.10 -14.98
CA HIS A 324 -4.16 11.80 -14.62
C HIS A 324 -3.84 10.31 -14.68
N VAL A 325 -4.75 9.47 -14.19
CA VAL A 325 -4.61 8.00 -14.19
C VAL A 325 -4.61 7.46 -15.61
N THR A 326 -5.61 7.80 -16.44
CA THR A 326 -5.69 7.33 -17.82
C THR A 326 -4.46 7.73 -18.63
N ALA A 327 -4.01 8.99 -18.51
CA ALA A 327 -2.80 9.44 -19.20
C ALA A 327 -1.55 8.69 -18.75
N ASN A 328 -1.43 8.37 -17.45
CA ASN A 328 -0.31 7.63 -16.90
C ASN A 328 -0.28 6.18 -17.39
N LEU A 329 -1.43 5.48 -17.34
CA LEU A 329 -1.57 4.12 -17.86
C LEU A 329 -1.31 4.05 -19.37
N ARG A 330 -1.83 5.00 -20.17
CA ARG A 330 -1.53 5.10 -21.60
C ARG A 330 -0.03 5.26 -21.85
N LYS A 331 0.65 6.06 -21.04
CA LYS A 331 2.08 6.27 -21.16
C LYS A 331 2.87 5.03 -20.77
N MET A 332 2.44 4.29 -19.74
CA MET A 332 2.99 2.98 -19.40
C MET A 332 2.88 1.99 -20.57
N THR A 333 1.72 1.94 -21.25
CA THR A 333 1.54 1.13 -22.46
C THR A 333 2.52 1.55 -23.58
N LYS A 334 2.63 2.87 -23.85
CA LYS A 334 3.59 3.40 -24.85
C LYS A 334 5.05 3.11 -24.51
N LEU A 335 5.38 2.94 -23.24
CA LEU A 335 6.70 2.57 -22.75
C LEU A 335 6.92 1.05 -22.71
N GLY A 336 6.07 0.25 -23.36
CA GLY A 336 6.23 -1.19 -23.50
C GLY A 336 5.71 -2.00 -22.31
N GLY A 337 4.87 -1.43 -21.45
CA GLY A 337 4.33 -2.14 -20.28
C GLY A 337 3.45 -3.32 -20.63
N THR A 338 2.82 -3.29 -21.82
CA THR A 338 1.99 -4.37 -22.35
C THR A 338 2.74 -5.37 -23.22
N VAL A 339 4.05 -5.20 -23.40
CA VAL A 339 4.89 -6.18 -24.09
C VAL A 339 5.16 -7.33 -23.11
N PRO A 340 4.72 -8.56 -23.41
CA PRO A 340 4.94 -9.68 -22.50
C PRO A 340 6.43 -9.99 -22.28
N PRO A 341 6.78 -10.56 -21.12
CA PRO A 341 8.13 -11.06 -20.89
C PRO A 341 8.43 -12.26 -21.80
N LYS A 342 9.72 -12.59 -21.93
CA LYS A 342 10.19 -13.76 -22.68
C LYS A 342 9.48 -15.04 -22.22
N GLY A 343 9.02 -15.87 -23.16
CA GLY A 343 8.28 -17.10 -22.91
C GLY A 343 6.76 -16.92 -22.81
N TYR A 344 6.27 -15.69 -22.92
CA TYR A 344 4.84 -15.35 -22.91
C TYR A 344 4.47 -14.49 -24.12
N GLU A 345 5.21 -14.61 -25.22
CA GLU A 345 4.97 -13.89 -26.46
C GLU A 345 3.53 -14.13 -26.98
N GLY A 346 2.92 -13.08 -27.53
CA GLY A 346 1.54 -13.13 -28.04
C GLY A 346 0.43 -13.09 -26.99
N LYS A 347 0.76 -13.18 -25.69
CA LYS A 347 -0.23 -12.98 -24.62
C LYS A 347 -0.66 -11.52 -24.51
N LYS A 348 -1.95 -11.27 -24.35
CA LYS A 348 -2.51 -9.93 -24.07
C LYS A 348 -2.91 -9.87 -22.60
N TRP A 349 -1.92 -9.59 -21.75
CA TRP A 349 -2.05 -9.67 -20.29
C TRP A 349 -2.02 -8.32 -19.58
N GLY A 350 -2.13 -7.23 -20.34
CA GLY A 350 -2.14 -5.89 -19.78
C GLY A 350 -0.76 -5.46 -19.31
N LEU A 351 -0.69 -4.62 -18.28
CA LEU A 351 0.57 -4.04 -17.80
C LEU A 351 1.28 -4.99 -16.83
N ARG A 352 2.60 -5.12 -17.00
CA ARG A 352 3.50 -5.81 -16.05
C ARG A 352 3.60 -5.08 -14.71
N ASP A 353 4.17 -5.77 -13.72
CA ASP A 353 4.12 -5.37 -12.31
C ASP A 353 4.65 -3.96 -12.02
N SER A 354 5.81 -3.60 -12.58
CA SER A 354 6.44 -2.32 -12.31
C SER A 354 7.41 -1.87 -13.40
N TYR A 355 7.74 -0.59 -13.38
CA TYR A 355 8.69 0.04 -14.31
C TYR A 355 9.74 0.85 -13.55
N ASN A 356 11.00 0.59 -13.85
CA ASN A 356 12.12 1.39 -13.39
C ASN A 356 12.40 2.51 -14.40
N MET A 357 12.07 3.75 -14.03
CA MET A 357 12.25 4.94 -14.86
C MET A 357 13.72 5.29 -15.13
N GLN A 358 14.65 4.83 -14.27
CA GLN A 358 16.08 5.07 -14.42
C GLN A 358 16.69 4.09 -15.43
N THR A 359 16.45 2.79 -15.25
CA THR A 359 16.99 1.75 -16.16
C THR A 359 16.14 1.58 -17.42
N LYS A 360 14.94 2.18 -17.44
CA LYS A 360 13.92 2.06 -18.48
C LYS A 360 13.46 0.63 -18.73
N ARG A 361 13.49 -0.20 -17.68
CA ARG A 361 13.10 -1.61 -17.72
C ARG A 361 11.81 -1.85 -16.97
N TRP A 362 11.00 -2.74 -17.52
CA TRP A 362 9.84 -3.31 -16.84
C TRP A 362 10.25 -4.57 -16.10
N ASP A 363 9.59 -4.84 -14.99
CA ASP A 363 9.66 -6.14 -14.33
C ASP A 363 9.14 -7.22 -15.28
N HIS A 364 9.61 -8.45 -15.08
CA HIS A 364 9.25 -9.59 -15.91
C HIS A 364 8.00 -10.32 -15.39
N ARG A 365 7.46 -9.95 -14.23
CA ARG A 365 6.31 -10.60 -13.59
C ARG A 365 5.02 -9.85 -13.83
N TYR A 366 3.95 -10.61 -13.66
CA TYR A 366 2.61 -10.15 -13.32
C TYR A 366 2.30 -10.72 -11.94
N LEU A 367 1.93 -9.88 -10.96
CA LEU A 367 1.49 -10.35 -9.65
C LEU A 367 -0.03 -10.46 -9.59
N SER A 368 -0.55 -11.57 -9.10
CA SER A 368 -2.00 -11.78 -8.97
C SER A 368 -2.66 -10.72 -8.10
N LEU A 369 -2.00 -10.32 -7.00
CA LEU A 369 -2.38 -9.20 -6.14
C LEU A 369 -2.58 -7.90 -6.94
N ASP A 370 -1.55 -7.50 -7.68
CA ASP A 370 -1.49 -6.23 -8.38
C ASP A 370 -2.45 -6.20 -9.58
N GLN A 371 -2.53 -7.31 -10.33
CA GLN A 371 -3.49 -7.46 -11.42
C GLN A 371 -4.93 -7.45 -10.91
N GLY A 372 -5.20 -8.05 -9.74
CA GLY A 372 -6.51 -8.04 -9.09
C GLY A 372 -6.96 -6.62 -8.73
N MET A 373 -6.06 -5.86 -8.10
CA MET A 373 -6.33 -4.44 -7.79
C MET A 373 -6.53 -3.60 -9.05
N LEU A 374 -5.69 -3.80 -10.08
CA LEU A 374 -5.79 -3.10 -11.36
C LEU A 374 -7.15 -3.38 -12.04
N PHE A 375 -7.53 -4.66 -12.18
CA PHE A 375 -8.78 -5.08 -12.81
C PHE A 375 -10.00 -4.53 -12.06
N LEU A 376 -10.09 -4.77 -10.75
CA LEU A 376 -11.24 -4.38 -9.95
C LEU A 376 -11.43 -2.87 -9.88
N SER A 377 -10.33 -2.10 -9.83
CA SER A 377 -10.40 -0.63 -9.83
C SER A 377 -10.91 -0.08 -11.16
N LEU A 378 -10.40 -0.61 -12.28
CA LEU A 378 -10.89 -0.23 -13.62
C LEU A 378 -12.35 -0.63 -13.80
N ALA A 379 -12.74 -1.82 -13.33
CA ALA A 379 -14.12 -2.30 -13.43
C ALA A 379 -15.07 -1.44 -12.60
N ASN A 380 -14.71 -1.10 -11.35
CA ASN A 380 -15.48 -0.16 -10.54
C ASN A 380 -15.66 1.18 -11.26
N TYR A 381 -14.63 1.68 -11.94
CA TYR A 381 -14.75 2.95 -12.66
C TYR A 381 -15.61 2.89 -13.92
N LEU A 382 -15.43 1.84 -14.72
CA LEU A 382 -16.08 1.68 -16.02
C LEU A 382 -17.54 1.20 -15.93
N HIS A 383 -17.89 0.59 -14.79
CA HIS A 383 -19.17 -0.07 -14.54
C HIS A 383 -19.76 0.31 -13.17
N ASP A 384 -19.73 1.61 -12.85
CA ASP A 384 -20.49 2.23 -11.75
C ASP A 384 -20.36 1.53 -10.38
N GLY A 385 -19.12 1.17 -10.01
CA GLY A 385 -18.80 0.52 -8.76
C GLY A 385 -19.23 -0.95 -8.69
N VAL A 386 -19.17 -1.70 -9.80
CA VAL A 386 -19.63 -3.10 -9.90
C VAL A 386 -19.15 -4.01 -8.77
N ALA A 387 -17.89 -3.93 -8.33
CA ALA A 387 -17.39 -4.77 -7.24
C ALA A 387 -18.07 -4.41 -5.90
N ARG A 388 -18.22 -3.12 -5.61
CA ARG A 388 -18.96 -2.64 -4.43
C ARG A 388 -20.44 -2.98 -4.49
N SER A 389 -21.03 -2.94 -5.68
CA SER A 389 -22.42 -3.33 -5.91
C SER A 389 -22.63 -4.82 -5.59
N ILE A 390 -21.79 -5.72 -6.10
CA ILE A 390 -21.86 -7.16 -5.79
C ILE A 390 -21.69 -7.41 -4.29
N TYR A 391 -20.63 -6.84 -3.70
CA TYR A 391 -20.33 -7.02 -2.27
C TYR A 391 -21.46 -6.50 -1.39
N GLY A 392 -21.98 -5.31 -1.69
CA GLY A 392 -23.08 -4.66 -0.99
C GLY A 392 -24.45 -5.30 -1.19
N ARG A 393 -24.62 -6.32 -2.05
CA ARG A 393 -25.87 -7.10 -2.13
C ARG A 393 -26.04 -7.98 -0.88
N ASP A 394 -24.94 -8.39 -0.27
CA ASP A 394 -24.90 -9.33 0.85
C ASP A 394 -25.57 -8.75 2.12
N PRO A 395 -26.48 -9.49 2.80
CA PRO A 395 -27.15 -9.00 4.00
C PRO A 395 -26.21 -8.64 5.16
N GLN A 396 -25.15 -9.42 5.36
CA GLN A 396 -24.16 -9.17 6.42
C GLN A 396 -23.35 -7.92 6.11
N VAL A 397 -22.98 -7.72 4.84
CA VAL A 397 -22.29 -6.50 4.40
C VAL A 397 -23.17 -5.26 4.54
N LYS A 398 -24.45 -5.33 4.14
CA LYS A 398 -25.41 -4.21 4.32
C LYS A 398 -25.52 -3.83 5.79
N GLN A 399 -25.64 -4.81 6.67
CA GLN A 399 -25.70 -4.57 8.11
C GLN A 399 -24.39 -3.98 8.66
N GLY A 400 -23.24 -4.51 8.25
CA GLY A 400 -21.92 -3.96 8.62
C GLY A 400 -21.75 -2.50 8.20
N LEU A 401 -22.12 -2.16 6.96
CA LEU A 401 -22.10 -0.77 6.47
C LEU A 401 -23.02 0.13 7.27
N LYS A 402 -24.23 -0.34 7.61
CA LYS A 402 -25.17 0.40 8.45
C LYS A 402 -24.60 0.67 9.85
N LEU A 403 -23.95 -0.33 10.45
CA LEU A 403 -23.31 -0.21 11.77
C LEU A 403 -22.12 0.76 11.76
N LEU A 404 -21.34 0.77 10.67
CA LEU A 404 -20.17 1.63 10.54
C LEU A 404 -20.47 3.04 10.04
N ASN A 405 -21.63 3.29 9.44
CA ASN A 405 -22.00 4.58 8.87
C ASN A 405 -21.78 5.78 9.83
N PRO A 406 -22.12 5.71 11.14
CA PRO A 406 -21.86 6.80 12.07
C PRO A 406 -20.36 7.07 12.35
N TYR A 407 -19.49 6.12 12.04
CA TYR A 407 -18.05 6.16 12.33
C TYR A 407 -17.20 6.48 11.10
N MET A 408 -17.73 6.29 9.89
CA MET A 408 -17.09 6.71 8.64
C MET A 408 -17.31 8.21 8.44
N GLN A 409 -16.36 9.02 8.88
CA GLN A 409 -16.43 10.47 8.72
C GLN A 409 -16.41 10.83 7.24
N THR A 410 -17.48 11.46 6.76
CA THR A 410 -17.62 11.86 5.36
C THR A 410 -17.41 13.36 5.20
N ASN A 411 -16.82 13.74 4.08
CA ASN A 411 -16.59 15.13 3.72
C ASN A 411 -17.03 15.37 2.27
N PRO A 412 -18.22 15.95 2.03
CA PRO A 412 -18.74 16.13 0.68
C PRO A 412 -17.90 17.10 -0.17
N THR A 413 -17.12 18.00 0.46
CA THR A 413 -16.24 18.94 -0.26
C THR A 413 -15.06 18.26 -0.98
N LEU A 414 -14.81 16.98 -0.66
CA LEU A 414 -13.78 16.19 -1.33
C LEU A 414 -14.08 15.97 -2.81
N ALA A 415 -15.36 15.83 -3.19
CA ALA A 415 -15.74 15.66 -4.59
C ALA A 415 -15.25 16.83 -5.45
N ASP A 416 -15.52 18.06 -5.02
CA ASP A 416 -15.06 19.28 -5.69
C ASP A 416 -13.53 19.36 -5.71
N ARG A 417 -12.86 18.97 -4.60
CA ARG A 417 -11.40 18.96 -4.52
C ARG A 417 -10.77 18.02 -5.55
N TRP A 418 -11.30 16.80 -5.67
CA TRP A 418 -10.82 15.81 -6.64
C TRP A 418 -11.02 16.32 -8.07
N GLN A 419 -12.22 16.81 -8.38
CA GLN A 419 -12.54 17.38 -9.69
C GLN A 419 -11.64 18.56 -10.06
N GLN A 420 -11.42 19.50 -9.14
CA GLN A 420 -10.56 20.66 -9.36
C GLN A 420 -9.10 20.27 -9.59
N ARG A 421 -8.59 19.28 -8.86
CA ARG A 421 -7.24 18.76 -9.03
C ARG A 421 -7.10 18.02 -10.36
N ASP A 422 -8.02 17.13 -10.69
CA ASP A 422 -8.01 16.39 -11.97
C ASP A 422 -8.14 17.31 -13.19
N ALA A 423 -8.91 18.41 -13.06
CA ALA A 423 -9.04 19.43 -14.10
C ALA A 423 -7.73 20.17 -14.42
N LYS A 424 -6.71 20.09 -13.57
CA LYS A 424 -5.37 20.66 -13.82
C LYS A 424 -4.54 19.82 -14.79
N PHE A 425 -5.00 18.60 -15.15
CA PHE A 425 -4.35 17.77 -16.16
C PHE A 425 -4.17 18.52 -17.49
N GLY A 426 -2.94 18.55 -17.99
CA GLY A 426 -2.54 19.25 -19.22
C GLY A 426 -2.42 20.78 -19.10
N LYS A 427 -2.90 21.38 -18.00
CA LYS A 427 -2.80 22.83 -17.75
C LYS A 427 -1.53 23.21 -16.98
N GLN A 428 -0.93 22.25 -16.28
CA GLN A 428 0.28 22.47 -15.51
C GLN A 428 1.52 22.31 -16.39
N LYS A 429 2.30 23.39 -16.54
CA LYS A 429 3.61 23.33 -17.20
C LYS A 429 4.54 22.36 -16.43
N PRO A 430 5.43 21.63 -17.14
CA PRO A 430 6.53 20.92 -16.50
C PRO A 430 7.27 21.85 -15.54
N HIS A 431 7.61 21.35 -14.36
CA HIS A 431 8.42 22.15 -13.45
C HIS A 431 9.87 22.11 -13.94
N THR A 432 10.35 23.21 -14.48
CA THR A 432 11.79 23.39 -14.72
C THR A 432 12.41 23.91 -13.45
N GLN A 433 13.20 23.06 -12.79
CA GLN A 433 14.07 23.53 -11.73
C GLN A 433 15.14 24.44 -12.36
N PRO A 434 15.32 25.68 -11.85
CA PRO A 434 16.39 26.54 -12.31
C PRO A 434 17.74 25.84 -12.10
N ALA A 435 18.69 26.08 -13.01
CA ALA A 435 20.06 25.60 -12.82
C ALA A 435 20.61 26.14 -11.49
N SER A 436 21.11 25.24 -10.66
CA SER A 436 21.76 25.53 -9.38
C SER A 436 23.21 25.10 -9.47
N LYS A 437 24.12 25.92 -8.94
CA LYS A 437 25.52 25.49 -8.80
C LYS A 437 25.60 24.27 -7.88
N PRO A 438 26.58 23.36 -8.06
CA PRO A 438 26.83 22.30 -7.09
C PRO A 438 27.04 22.93 -5.72
N ALA A 439 26.45 22.32 -4.70
CA ALA A 439 26.52 22.82 -3.33
C ALA A 439 26.84 21.68 -2.37
N VAL A 440 27.64 21.97 -1.35
CA VAL A 440 27.88 21.06 -0.24
C VAL A 440 27.35 21.74 1.02
N HIS A 441 26.30 21.17 1.60
CA HIS A 441 25.72 21.68 2.83
C HIS A 441 26.26 20.91 4.03
N HIS A 442 26.85 21.63 4.98
CA HIS A 442 27.36 21.08 6.22
C HIS A 442 26.30 21.13 7.31
N VAL A 443 26.05 19.98 7.96
CA VAL A 443 25.10 19.90 9.07
C VAL A 443 25.79 20.37 10.37
N PRO A 444 25.19 21.31 11.13
CA PRO A 444 25.77 21.83 12.35
C PRO A 444 25.67 20.82 13.51
N LEU A 445 26.74 20.06 13.74
CA LEU A 445 26.77 19.03 14.80
C LEU A 445 26.60 19.61 16.22
N SER A 446 26.84 20.90 16.41
CA SER A 446 26.53 21.63 17.65
C SER A 446 25.04 21.59 18.03
N ALA A 447 24.15 21.33 17.08
CA ALA A 447 22.70 21.17 17.31
C ALA A 447 22.28 19.72 17.61
N ALA A 448 23.21 18.76 17.64
CA ALA A 448 22.92 17.36 17.93
C ALA A 448 22.33 17.16 19.33
N LYS A 449 21.20 16.46 19.39
CA LYS A 449 20.49 16.13 20.63
C LYS A 449 20.01 14.68 20.60
N SER A 450 20.16 13.97 21.71
CA SER A 450 19.57 12.65 21.90
C SER A 450 18.13 12.76 22.36
N ASN A 451 17.25 11.90 21.84
CA ASN A 451 15.89 11.74 22.36
C ASN A 451 15.84 10.93 23.67
N ASN A 452 16.92 10.23 24.03
CA ASN A 452 17.04 9.47 25.26
C ASN A 452 18.46 9.60 25.85
N PRO A 453 18.76 10.72 26.53
CA PRO A 453 20.08 11.01 27.08
C PRO A 453 20.57 10.03 28.15
N LYS A 454 19.69 9.20 28.73
CA LYS A 454 20.06 8.18 29.72
C LYS A 454 20.79 6.99 29.10
N VAL A 455 20.49 6.68 27.83
CA VAL A 455 21.03 5.53 27.09
C VAL A 455 21.98 5.97 25.99
N LEU A 456 21.72 7.13 25.36
CA LEU A 456 22.46 7.66 24.23
C LEU A 456 22.89 9.10 24.54
N THR A 457 24.15 9.33 24.89
CA THR A 457 24.68 10.67 25.18
C THR A 457 25.38 11.27 23.97
N VAL A 458 25.38 12.60 23.89
CA VAL A 458 26.09 13.36 22.85
C VAL A 458 26.94 14.42 23.54
N HIS A 459 28.27 14.30 23.41
CA HIS A 459 29.24 15.25 23.94
C HIS A 459 29.85 16.03 22.77
N LYS A 460 29.69 17.36 22.76
CA LYS A 460 30.20 18.22 21.69
C LYS A 460 31.68 18.48 21.93
N GLN A 461 32.52 18.21 20.95
CA GLN A 461 33.96 18.47 21.00
C GLN A 461 34.27 19.66 20.11
N GLY A 462 34.67 20.79 20.72
CA GLY A 462 35.03 22.01 20.00
C GLY A 462 33.93 22.64 19.14
N GLY A 463 32.68 22.18 19.24
CA GLY A 463 31.55 22.65 18.43
C GLY A 463 31.45 22.04 17.01
N GLU A 464 32.54 21.43 16.52
CA GLU A 464 32.64 20.88 15.16
C GLU A 464 32.41 19.36 15.10
N ALA A 465 32.68 18.64 16.19
CA ALA A 465 32.48 17.19 16.28
C ALA A 465 31.55 16.79 17.42
N ALA A 466 30.94 15.61 17.31
CA ALA A 466 30.07 15.03 18.31
C ALA A 466 30.55 13.62 18.69
N LEU A 467 30.91 13.43 19.95
CA LEU A 467 31.14 12.12 20.55
C LEU A 467 29.80 11.55 21.02
N ILE A 468 29.32 10.53 20.34
CA ILE A 468 28.05 9.86 20.62
C ILE A 468 28.38 8.58 21.38
N LYS A 469 27.84 8.43 22.59
CA LYS A 469 28.01 7.21 23.38
C LYS A 469 26.67 6.54 23.60
N LEU A 470 26.63 5.24 23.37
CA LEU A 470 25.48 4.41 23.70
C LEU A 470 25.90 3.47 24.83
N ASP A 471 25.11 3.38 25.89
CA ASP A 471 25.23 2.38 26.96
C ASP A 471 23.84 1.86 27.31
N ARG A 472 23.48 0.71 26.73
CA ARG A 472 22.18 0.08 26.94
C ARG A 472 22.31 -1.15 27.83
N ARG A 473 21.40 -1.24 28.80
CA ARG A 473 21.18 -2.45 29.60
C ARG A 473 20.04 -3.31 29.03
N GLU A 474 19.16 -2.69 28.25
CA GLU A 474 17.98 -3.32 27.67
C GLU A 474 18.29 -4.00 26.33
N LYS A 475 17.57 -5.10 26.06
CA LYS A 475 17.69 -5.84 24.80
C LYS A 475 17.17 -5.05 23.59
N GLU A 476 16.22 -4.15 23.82
CA GLU A 476 15.56 -3.35 22.81
C GLU A 476 15.82 -1.87 23.05
N VAL A 477 16.26 -1.15 22.01
CA VAL A 477 16.48 0.29 22.03
C VAL A 477 16.06 0.84 20.67
N ASP A 478 15.35 1.98 20.69
CA ASP A 478 15.11 2.86 19.55
C ASP A 478 15.44 4.31 19.94
N CYS A 479 16.74 4.61 19.97
CA CYS A 479 17.25 5.93 20.30
C CYS A 479 17.69 6.67 19.04
N LYS A 480 17.62 8.00 19.06
CA LYS A 480 17.93 8.87 17.92
C LYS A 480 18.79 10.03 18.37
N VAL A 481 19.90 10.26 17.66
CA VAL A 481 20.54 11.58 17.62
C VAL A 481 19.86 12.40 16.55
N THR A 482 19.21 13.49 16.92
CA THR A 482 18.52 14.43 16.03
C THR A 482 19.34 15.70 15.90
N ILE A 483 19.55 16.15 14.67
CA ILE A 483 20.20 17.43 14.37
C ILE A 483 19.22 18.23 13.53
N LYS A 484 18.71 19.34 14.09
CA LYS A 484 17.89 20.32 13.37
C LYS A 484 18.77 21.44 12.84
N PHE A 485 18.45 21.95 11.66
CA PHE A 485 19.20 23.00 10.99
C PHE A 485 18.26 23.92 10.19
N PRO A 486 18.70 25.14 9.83
CA PRO A 486 17.95 26.00 8.90
C PRO A 486 17.64 25.24 7.62
N ALA A 487 16.42 25.39 7.10
CA ALA A 487 15.95 24.59 5.96
C ALA A 487 16.91 24.69 4.76
N LEU A 488 17.29 23.53 4.24
CA LEU A 488 18.14 23.34 3.07
C LEU A 488 17.31 22.91 1.86
N ASP A 489 17.73 23.36 0.68
CA ASP A 489 17.22 22.84 -0.59
C ASP A 489 18.06 21.63 -1.03
N LEU A 490 17.48 20.45 -0.87
CA LEU A 490 18.06 19.16 -1.24
C LEU A 490 17.34 18.54 -2.46
N GLN A 491 16.66 19.35 -3.29
CA GLN A 491 15.94 18.83 -4.45
C GLN A 491 16.84 18.10 -5.47
N ARG A 492 18.13 18.45 -5.50
CA ARG A 492 19.19 17.86 -6.36
C ARG A 492 20.25 17.11 -5.55
N LEU A 493 19.85 16.55 -4.42
CA LEU A 493 20.72 15.69 -3.62
C LEU A 493 21.27 14.55 -4.47
N ASP A 494 22.60 14.43 -4.47
CA ASP A 494 23.34 13.35 -5.10
C ASP A 494 23.75 12.28 -4.08
N LYS A 495 24.32 12.72 -2.96
CA LYS A 495 24.70 11.83 -1.85
C LYS A 495 24.68 12.53 -0.50
N VAL A 496 24.50 11.73 0.55
CA VAL A 496 24.80 12.10 1.94
C VAL A 496 26.12 11.46 2.31
N GLU A 497 27.05 12.24 2.83
CA GLU A 497 28.37 11.77 3.27
C GLU A 497 28.54 12.02 4.76
N LEU A 498 29.04 11.03 5.49
CA LEU A 498 29.24 11.08 6.93
C LEU A 498 30.69 10.72 7.25
N ASP A 499 31.39 11.59 7.97
CA ASP A 499 32.66 11.23 8.62
C ASP A 499 32.36 10.78 10.04
N LEU A 500 32.31 9.47 10.25
CA LEU A 500 31.88 8.80 11.47
C LEU A 500 32.86 7.66 11.80
N SER A 501 33.56 7.73 12.92
CA SER A 501 34.49 6.67 13.35
C SER A 501 33.93 5.88 14.51
N VAL A 502 34.04 4.55 14.47
CA VAL A 502 33.76 3.68 15.62
C VAL A 502 35.00 3.63 16.51
N LEU A 503 34.95 4.27 17.68
CA LEU A 503 36.07 4.27 18.63
C LEU A 503 36.08 3.00 19.48
N ASP A 504 34.90 2.59 19.96
CA ASP A 504 34.72 1.34 20.70
C ASP A 504 33.33 0.73 20.44
N SER A 505 33.25 -0.59 20.63
CA SER A 505 31.99 -1.34 20.60
C SER A 505 32.14 -2.59 21.49
N SER A 506 31.21 -2.82 22.41
CA SER A 506 31.25 -3.99 23.31
C SER A 506 29.87 -4.36 23.89
N PRO A 507 29.64 -5.64 24.23
CA PRO A 507 30.24 -6.80 23.60
C PRO A 507 29.75 -6.91 22.14
N GLY A 508 30.54 -7.55 21.28
CA GLY A 508 30.15 -7.86 19.91
C GLY A 508 30.38 -6.75 18.88
N PRO A 509 30.00 -6.99 17.61
CA PRO A 509 30.14 -6.04 16.53
C PRO A 509 29.19 -4.84 16.73
N ILE A 510 29.51 -3.73 16.06
CA ILE A 510 28.75 -2.49 16.15
C ILE A 510 27.36 -2.62 15.47
N GLY A 511 27.28 -3.26 14.30
CA GLY A 511 26.08 -3.40 13.49
C GLY A 511 25.81 -2.18 12.59
N ALA A 512 24.53 -1.94 12.29
CA ALA A 512 24.09 -0.89 11.37
C ALA A 512 23.46 0.31 12.07
N LEU A 513 23.51 1.46 11.39
CA LEU A 513 22.70 2.64 11.71
C LEU A 513 21.63 2.87 10.64
N ARG A 514 20.54 3.52 11.06
CA ARG A 514 19.56 4.10 10.14
C ARG A 514 19.70 5.61 10.12
N LEU A 515 19.95 6.18 8.95
CA LEU A 515 19.91 7.61 8.70
C LEU A 515 18.50 8.01 8.27
N LEU A 516 17.94 9.07 8.83
CA LEU A 516 16.67 9.66 8.40
C LEU A 516 16.85 11.12 8.00
N VAL A 517 16.33 11.50 6.84
CA VAL A 517 16.28 12.87 6.33
C VAL A 517 14.82 13.32 6.34
N THR A 518 14.52 14.42 7.02
CA THR A 518 13.14 14.87 7.29
C THR A 518 12.88 16.29 6.78
N ASP A 519 11.73 16.49 6.13
CA ASP A 519 11.30 17.82 5.67
C ASP A 519 10.52 18.61 6.73
N ARG A 520 10.17 19.86 6.37
CA ARG A 520 9.32 20.76 7.15
C ARG A 520 7.94 20.21 7.53
N PHE A 521 7.48 19.12 6.91
CA PHE A 521 6.20 18.48 7.19
C PHE A 521 6.35 17.23 8.06
N GLY A 522 7.57 16.86 8.45
CA GLY A 522 7.85 15.65 9.21
C GLY A 522 7.89 14.37 8.37
N GLN A 523 7.93 14.49 7.05
CA GLN A 523 8.03 13.35 6.13
C GLN A 523 9.48 12.89 6.04
N GLN A 524 9.73 11.60 5.88
CA GLN A 524 11.08 11.02 6.03
C GLN A 524 11.51 10.17 4.83
N ARG A 525 12.76 10.35 4.39
CA ARG A 525 13.53 9.34 3.66
C ARG A 525 14.59 8.74 4.58
N TYR A 526 15.01 7.50 4.30
CA TYR A 526 15.97 6.81 5.16
C TYR A 526 16.89 5.84 4.42
N ALA A 527 18.04 5.55 5.01
CA ALA A 527 18.96 4.50 4.55
C ALA A 527 19.53 3.72 5.74
N HIS A 528 19.90 2.46 5.50
CA HIS A 528 20.61 1.63 6.46
C HIS A 528 22.02 1.36 5.95
N PHE A 529 23.03 1.54 6.80
CA PHE A 529 24.43 1.29 6.47
C PHE A 529 25.13 0.62 7.65
N GLU A 530 25.92 -0.41 7.35
CA GLU A 530 26.71 -1.15 8.34
C GLU A 530 27.94 -0.32 8.73
N LEU A 531 28.26 -0.30 10.01
CA LEU A 531 29.45 0.36 10.52
C LEU A 531 30.62 -0.63 10.63
N SER A 532 31.84 -0.11 10.42
CA SER A 532 33.09 -0.84 10.61
C SER A 532 34.07 -0.01 11.45
N LYS A 533 34.97 -0.68 12.18
CA LYS A 533 36.08 -0.03 12.90
C LYS A 533 37.14 0.52 11.95
N ASP A 534 37.28 -0.09 10.77
CA ASP A 534 38.29 0.27 9.78
C ASP A 534 37.80 1.33 8.76
N GLN A 535 36.53 1.74 8.88
CA GLN A 535 35.91 2.72 7.99
C GLN A 535 35.45 3.95 8.78
N SER A 536 35.88 5.13 8.31
CA SER A 536 35.57 6.41 8.95
C SER A 536 34.75 7.36 8.09
N THR A 537 34.51 7.03 6.81
CA THR A 537 33.65 7.80 5.91
C THR A 537 32.62 6.88 5.26
N TYR A 538 31.36 7.31 5.27
CA TYR A 538 30.23 6.58 4.70
C TYR A 538 29.54 7.47 3.66
N THR A 539 29.33 6.95 2.46
CA THR A 539 28.62 7.64 1.38
C THR A 539 27.32 6.91 1.09
N ILE A 540 26.20 7.62 1.15
CA ILE A 540 24.86 7.14 0.86
C ILE A 540 24.35 7.88 -0.38
N PRO A 541 24.33 7.24 -1.56
CA PRO A 541 23.71 7.81 -2.75
C PRO A 541 22.25 8.18 -2.51
N ALA A 542 21.76 9.27 -3.11
CA ALA A 542 20.38 9.72 -2.95
C ALA A 542 19.35 8.68 -3.44
N LYS A 543 19.72 7.88 -4.45
CA LYS A 543 18.92 6.74 -4.93
C LYS A 543 18.70 5.65 -3.87
N ASP A 544 19.58 5.57 -2.87
CA ASP A 544 19.53 4.58 -1.79
C ASP A 544 18.85 5.14 -0.52
N LEU A 545 18.34 6.38 -0.58
CA LEU A 545 17.43 6.92 0.42
C LEU A 545 16.00 6.44 0.11
N TRP A 546 15.52 5.44 0.84
CA TRP A 546 14.19 4.86 0.69
C TRP A 546 13.12 5.67 1.41
N GLY A 547 11.85 5.33 1.18
CA GLY A 547 10.72 5.90 1.90
C GLY A 547 10.03 7.01 1.13
N ILE A 548 9.60 8.04 1.84
CA ILE A 548 8.54 8.94 1.39
C ILE A 548 9.10 10.12 0.61
N TRP A 549 8.32 10.62 -0.35
CA TRP A 549 8.63 11.86 -1.07
C TRP A 549 8.52 13.08 -0.17
N ILE A 550 9.64 13.44 0.41
CA ILE A 550 9.82 14.68 1.17
C ILE A 550 9.76 15.91 0.25
N ASP A 551 9.36 17.05 0.81
CA ASP A 551 9.52 18.35 0.21
C ASP A 551 11.00 18.75 0.22
N GLY A 552 11.75 18.25 -0.76
CA GLY A 552 13.20 18.44 -0.86
C GLY A 552 13.63 19.90 -0.87
N ALA A 553 12.73 20.85 -1.17
CA ALA A 553 13.02 22.28 -1.13
C ALA A 553 13.26 22.81 0.30
N LYS A 554 12.77 22.09 1.32
CA LYS A 554 12.81 22.51 2.72
C LYS A 554 13.05 21.31 3.63
N VAL A 555 14.27 20.80 3.61
CA VAL A 555 14.76 19.78 4.55
C VAL A 555 15.40 20.46 5.74
N ASP A 556 14.99 20.14 6.96
CA ASP A 556 15.44 20.86 8.17
C ASP A 556 15.98 19.95 9.27
N THR A 557 15.94 18.63 9.07
CA THR A 557 16.28 17.67 10.11
C THR A 557 16.98 16.44 9.53
N ILE A 558 18.05 16.00 10.19
CA ILE A 558 18.65 14.69 10.00
C ILE A 558 18.71 13.93 11.32
N GLN A 559 18.52 12.61 11.28
CA GLN A 559 18.58 11.74 12.45
C GLN A 559 19.48 10.53 12.19
N LEU A 560 20.27 10.16 13.20
CA LEU A 560 20.94 8.86 13.28
C LEU A 560 20.19 8.01 14.31
N GLN A 561 19.54 6.95 13.86
CA GLN A 561 18.73 6.06 14.68
C GLN A 561 19.52 4.79 15.01
N PHE A 562 19.63 4.55 16.31
CA PHE A 562 20.23 3.40 16.98
C PHE A 562 19.08 2.48 17.37
N TRP A 563 18.74 1.58 16.47
CA TRP A 563 17.61 0.68 16.60
C TRP A 563 18.11 -0.76 16.65
N SER A 564 17.79 -1.50 17.72
CA SER A 564 18.31 -2.86 17.95
C SER A 564 17.29 -3.96 17.72
N ASN A 565 16.02 -3.61 17.48
CA ASN A 565 14.98 -4.62 17.28
C ASN A 565 15.19 -5.28 15.91
N ALA A 566 14.84 -6.54 15.74
CA ALA A 566 14.69 -7.04 14.37
C ALA A 566 13.46 -6.36 13.77
N TRP A 567 13.51 -6.04 12.49
CA TRP A 567 12.33 -5.65 11.72
C TRP A 567 12.16 -6.70 10.66
N PHE A 568 10.90 -7.07 10.38
CA PHE A 568 10.58 -8.22 9.53
C PHE A 568 11.31 -8.18 8.18
N TYR A 569 11.55 -6.98 7.65
CA TYR A 569 12.11 -6.74 6.32
C TYR A 569 13.60 -6.35 6.31
N THR A 570 14.28 -6.30 7.46
CA THR A 570 15.72 -6.05 7.48
C THR A 570 16.41 -6.56 8.74
N THR A 571 17.56 -7.18 8.53
CA THR A 571 18.47 -7.62 9.58
C THR A 571 19.49 -6.54 9.97
N LYS A 572 19.57 -5.44 9.21
CA LYS A 572 20.49 -4.33 9.44
C LYS A 572 20.05 -3.54 10.67
N ARG A 573 20.62 -3.86 11.82
CA ARG A 573 20.27 -3.25 13.11
C ARG A 573 21.51 -2.99 13.95
N TRP A 574 21.32 -2.17 14.97
CA TRP A 574 22.32 -1.94 16.00
C TRP A 574 22.53 -3.18 16.87
N GLN A 575 23.78 -3.57 17.13
CA GLN A 575 24.09 -4.81 17.86
C GLN A 575 24.78 -4.57 19.20
N ALA A 576 25.77 -3.66 19.26
CA ALA A 576 26.55 -3.44 20.47
C ALA A 576 25.71 -2.96 21.67
N GLN A 577 26.10 -3.33 22.89
CA GLN A 577 25.47 -2.82 24.12
C GLN A 577 26.10 -1.49 24.57
N ARG A 578 27.39 -1.33 24.32
CA ARG A 578 28.16 -0.13 24.56
C ARG A 578 28.92 0.26 23.31
N SER A 579 28.96 1.54 23.02
CA SER A 579 29.79 2.07 21.93
C SER A 579 30.15 3.52 22.15
N SER A 580 31.28 3.93 21.59
CA SER A 580 31.62 5.32 21.36
C SER A 580 31.82 5.56 19.86
N LEU A 581 31.07 6.49 19.30
CA LEU A 581 31.22 6.95 17.93
C LEU A 581 31.71 8.40 17.92
N LEU A 582 32.67 8.72 17.06
CA LEU A 582 33.08 10.09 16.79
C LEU A 582 32.51 10.54 15.45
N LEU A 583 31.47 11.38 15.48
CA LEU A 583 30.90 12.03 14.31
C LEU A 583 31.62 13.36 14.07
N LYS A 584 32.41 13.44 12.99
CA LYS A 584 33.17 14.63 12.63
C LYS A 584 32.41 15.52 11.65
N SER A 585 31.62 14.94 10.75
CA SER A 585 30.83 15.73 9.80
C SER A 585 29.64 14.95 9.23
N ILE A 586 28.63 15.69 8.79
CA ILE A 586 27.61 15.21 7.85
C ILE A 586 27.48 16.26 6.75
N ARG A 587 27.59 15.83 5.49
CA ARG A 587 27.55 16.67 4.30
C ARG A 587 26.46 16.18 3.34
N PHE A 588 25.63 17.11 2.86
CA PHE A 588 24.75 16.87 1.72
C PHE A 588 25.42 17.41 0.46
N HIS A 589 25.67 16.56 -0.52
CA HIS A 589 26.21 16.95 -1.82
C HIS A 589 25.06 17.10 -2.81
N CYS A 590 24.88 18.29 -3.36
CA CYS A 590 23.88 18.60 -4.39
C CYS A 590 24.56 18.84 -5.73
N GLN A 591 24.01 18.24 -6.79
CA GLN A 591 24.50 18.36 -8.16
C GLN A 591 23.81 19.50 -8.94
N LEU A 592 24.33 19.73 -10.15
CA LEU A 592 23.86 20.70 -11.15
C LEU A 592 22.48 20.43 -11.72
#